data_AF-A0A9C7UKH0-F1
#
_entry.id   AF-A0A9C7UKH0-F1
#
_cell.length_a   1.000
_cell.length_b   1.000
_cell.length_c   1.000
_cell.angle_alpha   90.00
_cell.angle_beta   90.00
_cell.angle_gamma   90.00
#
_symmetry.space_group_name_H-M   'P 1'
#
loop_
_entity.id
_entity.type
_entity.pdbx_description
1 polymer ?
#
loop_
_entity_poly.entity_id
_entity_poly.type
_entity_poly.pdbx_seq_one_letter_code
_entity_poly.pdbx_strand_id
1 'polypeptide(L)'
;MPFNHPNNPEMGSRQIPFCRELYIDRQDFMEEAPKKFFRLAPGREVRLRYAYFITCTSVIRNSEGQISELRCSYDPESRGGHAPDGRKVKGTLHWVSAQHALDAEVRQ
;
A
#
# COMPACT_ATOMS: atom_id res chain seq x y z
N MET A 1 6.24 -15.28 7.31
CA MET A 1 5.46 -14.33 8.16
C MET A 1 6.21 -13.01 8.23
N PRO A 2 5.52 -11.86 8.28
CA PRO A 2 6.15 -10.54 8.45
C PRO A 2 6.98 -10.44 9.74
N PHE A 3 8.29 -10.20 9.62
CA PHE A 3 9.18 -10.02 10.77
C PHE A 3 8.91 -8.71 11.50
N ASN A 4 9.06 -8.72 12.83
CA ASN A 4 8.92 -7.51 13.65
C ASN A 4 10.07 -6.53 13.44
N HIS A 5 11.28 -7.03 13.20
CA HIS A 5 12.45 -6.23 12.88
C HIS A 5 13.16 -6.80 11.63
N PRO A 6 13.56 -5.96 10.65
CA PRO A 6 14.10 -6.45 9.38
C PRO A 6 15.42 -7.22 9.53
N ASN A 7 16.24 -6.85 10.51
CA ASN A 7 17.58 -7.41 10.70
C ASN A 7 17.74 -8.20 12.02
N ASN A 8 16.66 -8.44 12.76
CA ASN A 8 16.71 -9.14 14.04
C ASN A 8 15.59 -10.20 14.13
N PRO A 9 15.84 -11.42 13.61
CA PRO A 9 14.85 -12.49 13.59
C PRO A 9 14.37 -12.93 14.97
N GLU A 10 15.21 -12.78 16.01
CA GLU A 10 14.90 -13.15 17.40
C GLU A 10 13.72 -12.32 17.97
N MET A 11 13.41 -11.15 17.38
CA MET A 11 12.23 -10.36 17.73
C MET A 11 10.91 -10.95 17.21
N GLY A 12 10.96 -12.09 16.52
CA GLY A 12 9.81 -12.83 16.06
C GLY A 12 9.10 -12.21 14.87
N SER A 13 7.87 -12.66 14.65
CA SER A 13 7.01 -12.26 13.54
C SER A 13 5.57 -12.06 14.02
N ARG A 14 4.76 -11.38 13.20
CA ARG A 14 3.34 -11.20 13.47
C ARG A 14 2.50 -11.47 12.23
N GLN A 15 1.27 -11.91 12.44
CA GLN A 15 0.29 -11.94 11.36
C GLN A 15 -0.24 -10.52 11.12
N ILE A 16 -0.42 -10.16 9.86
CA ILE A 16 -0.96 -8.86 9.46
C ILE A 16 -2.23 -9.16 8.65
N PRO A 17 -3.42 -8.77 9.13
CA PRO A 17 -4.66 -8.99 8.39
C PRO A 17 -4.67 -8.15 7.12
N PHE A 18 -5.08 -8.77 6.02
CA PHE A 18 -5.26 -8.12 4.72
C PHE A 18 -6.73 -8.28 4.31
N CYS A 19 -7.34 -7.21 3.81
CA CYS A 19 -8.72 -7.23 3.31
C CYS A 19 -8.86 -6.37 2.05
N ARG A 20 -10.07 -6.30 1.51
CA ARG A 20 -10.39 -5.54 0.30
C ARG A 20 -10.16 -4.04 0.47
N GLU A 21 -10.54 -3.48 1.62
CA GLU A 21 -10.48 -2.04 1.89
C GLU A 21 -9.29 -1.72 2.80
N LEU A 22 -8.43 -0.80 2.36
CA LEU A 22 -7.19 -0.46 3.04
C LEU A 22 -7.08 1.05 3.20
N TYR A 23 -6.45 1.49 4.28
CA TYR A 23 -5.97 2.86 4.42
C TYR A 23 -4.49 2.94 4.08
N ILE A 24 -4.13 3.98 3.34
CA ILE A 24 -2.74 4.42 3.08
C ILE A 24 -2.63 5.88 3.50
N ASP A 25 -1.40 6.38 3.64
CA ASP A 25 -1.20 7.80 3.88
C ASP A 25 -1.64 8.61 2.66
N ARG A 26 -2.31 9.75 2.89
CA ARG A 26 -2.72 10.68 1.84
C ARG A 26 -1.53 11.13 0.97
N GLN A 27 -0.36 11.30 1.57
CA GLN A 27 0.87 11.71 0.91
C GLN A 27 1.47 10.61 0.02
N ASP A 28 1.00 9.37 0.15
CA ASP A 28 1.47 8.25 -0.67
C ASP A 28 0.80 8.17 -2.05
N PHE A 29 -0.12 9.11 -2.36
CA PHE A 29 -0.79 9.21 -3.65
C PHE A 29 -0.66 10.61 -4.27
N MET A 30 -0.49 10.65 -5.60
CA MET A 30 -0.49 11.90 -6.37
C MET A 30 -1.01 11.62 -7.79
N GLU A 31 -2.01 12.38 -8.27
CA GLU A 31 -2.55 12.20 -9.63
C GLU A 31 -1.52 12.61 -10.68
N GLU A 32 -0.99 13.82 -10.57
CA GLU A 32 0.03 14.36 -11.46
C GLU A 32 1.41 14.15 -10.85
N ALA A 33 1.80 12.88 -10.73
CA ALA A 33 3.03 12.50 -10.06
C ALA A 33 4.29 12.79 -10.91
N PRO A 34 5.29 13.53 -10.41
CA PRO A 34 6.55 13.74 -11.12
C PRO A 34 7.33 12.42 -11.27
N LYS A 35 8.33 12.39 -12.16
CA LYS A 35 9.14 11.17 -12.45
C LYS A 35 9.84 10.58 -11.22
N LYS A 36 10.18 11.42 -10.23
CA LYS A 36 10.85 11.02 -8.98
C LYS A 36 9.88 10.68 -7.85
N PHE A 37 8.58 10.65 -8.11
CA PHE A 37 7.58 10.22 -7.14
C PHE A 37 7.36 8.70 -7.26
N PHE A 38 8.03 7.95 -6.38
CA PHE A 38 8.00 6.48 -6.37
C PHE A 38 6.87 5.92 -5.49
N ARG A 39 5.74 6.61 -5.43
CA ARG A 39 4.54 6.17 -4.69
C ARG A 39 3.37 5.98 -5.66
N LEU A 40 2.15 5.84 -5.13
CA LEU A 40 1.00 5.49 -5.94
C LEU A 40 0.56 6.67 -6.81
N ALA A 41 0.26 6.40 -8.07
CA ALA A 41 -0.34 7.35 -9.00
C ALA A 41 -1.22 6.57 -9.98
N PRO A 42 -2.12 7.21 -10.74
CA PRO A 42 -2.92 6.53 -11.76
C PRO A 42 -2.02 5.70 -12.70
N GLY A 43 -2.35 4.41 -12.86
CA GLY A 43 -1.61 3.45 -13.69
C GLY A 43 -0.23 3.03 -13.16
N ARG A 44 0.23 3.52 -12.00
CA ARG A 44 1.50 3.09 -11.39
C ARG A 44 1.30 1.94 -10.43
N GLU A 45 2.21 0.97 -10.53
CA GLU A 45 2.29 -0.17 -9.61
C GLU A 45 3.25 0.13 -8.45
N VAL A 46 2.84 -0.23 -7.23
CA VAL A 46 3.64 -0.11 -6.00
C VAL A 46 3.49 -1.36 -5.16
N ARG A 47 4.42 -1.59 -4.22
CA ARG A 47 4.32 -2.68 -3.24
C ARG A 47 3.65 -2.17 -1.96
N LEU A 48 2.68 -2.91 -1.46
CA LEU A 48 2.23 -2.80 -0.08
C LEU A 48 3.19 -3.59 0.82
N ARG A 49 3.72 -2.95 1.87
CA ARG A 49 4.70 -3.58 2.77
C ARG A 49 4.16 -4.91 3.31
N TYR A 50 4.93 -5.98 3.13
CA TYR A 50 4.58 -7.36 3.49
C TYR A 50 3.34 -7.98 2.82
N ALA A 51 2.80 -7.36 1.76
CA ALA A 51 1.62 -7.84 1.06
C ALA A 51 1.90 -7.95 -0.45
N TYR A 52 1.04 -7.37 -1.27
CA TYR A 52 1.00 -7.52 -2.72
C TYR A 52 1.47 -6.25 -3.44
N PHE A 53 1.70 -6.37 -4.74
CA PHE A 53 1.74 -5.24 -5.65
C PHE A 53 0.31 -4.79 -5.97
N ILE A 54 0.11 -3.48 -6.02
CA ILE A 54 -1.16 -2.85 -6.38
C ILE A 54 -0.95 -1.80 -7.45
N THR A 55 -1.94 -1.63 -8.32
CA THR A 55 -1.96 -0.61 -9.38
C THR A 55 -3.23 0.22 -9.24
N CYS A 56 -3.11 1.54 -9.18
CA CYS A 56 -4.27 2.43 -9.13
C CYS A 56 -4.96 2.48 -10.50
N THR A 57 -6.21 2.04 -10.54
CA THR A 57 -7.02 1.96 -11.76
C THR A 57 -8.01 3.11 -11.88
N SER A 58 -8.47 3.70 -10.78
CA SER A 58 -9.34 4.89 -10.81
C SER A 58 -9.30 5.70 -9.52
N VAL A 59 -9.55 7.01 -9.66
CA VAL A 59 -9.67 7.97 -8.56
C VAL A 59 -11.13 8.37 -8.43
N ILE A 60 -11.72 8.16 -7.25
CA ILE A 60 -13.10 8.56 -6.95
C ILE A 60 -13.06 9.84 -6.13
N ARG A 61 -13.95 10.78 -6.48
CA ARG A 61 -14.09 12.07 -5.80
C ARG A 61 -15.47 12.20 -5.16
N ASN A 62 -15.53 12.92 -4.04
CA ASN A 62 -16.78 13.33 -3.42
C ASN A 62 -17.40 14.54 -4.16
N SER A 63 -18.55 15.02 -3.68
CA SER A 63 -19.26 16.18 -4.22
C SER A 63 -18.47 17.48 -4.17
N GLU A 64 -17.46 17.58 -3.30
CA GLU A 64 -16.56 18.73 -3.17
C GLU A 64 -15.35 18.64 -4.10
N GLY A 65 -15.27 17.59 -4.92
CA GLY A 65 -14.14 17.35 -5.83
C GLY A 65 -12.88 16.82 -5.13
N GLN A 66 -12.94 16.51 -3.84
CA GLN A 66 -11.83 15.91 -3.10
C GLN A 66 -11.78 14.40 -3.34
N ILE A 67 -10.59 13.81 -3.37
CA ILE A 67 -10.42 12.36 -3.50
C ILE A 67 -10.96 11.68 -2.25
N SER A 68 -11.94 10.79 -2.43
CA SER A 68 -12.54 9.99 -1.36
C SER A 68 -12.04 8.55 -1.34
N GLU A 69 -11.71 7.98 -2.50
CA GLU A 69 -11.30 6.58 -2.62
C GLU A 69 -10.38 6.40 -3.84
N LEU A 70 -9.43 5.47 -3.72
CA LEU A 70 -8.67 4.94 -4.83
C LEU A 70 -9.10 3.49 -5.09
N ARG A 71 -9.47 3.17 -6.33
CA ARG A 71 -9.67 1.77 -6.71
C ARG A 71 -8.40 1.25 -7.34
N CYS A 72 -7.99 0.09 -6.87
CA CYS A 72 -6.78 -0.58 -7.33
C CYS A 72 -7.09 -2.02 -7.70
N SER A 73 -6.34 -2.55 -8.66
CA SER A 73 -6.13 -4.00 -8.77
C SER A 73 -4.93 -4.41 -7.92
N TYR A 74 -4.89 -5.66 -7.49
CA TYR A 74 -3.70 -6.25 -6.87
C TYR A 74 -3.29 -7.49 -7.64
N ASP A 75 -2.01 -7.83 -7.56
CA ASP A 75 -1.47 -9.07 -8.13
C ASP A 75 -1.39 -10.16 -7.04
N PRO A 76 -2.20 -11.23 -7.09
CA PRO A 76 -2.17 -12.30 -6.10
C PRO A 76 -0.86 -13.09 -6.04
N GLU A 77 -0.12 -13.17 -7.15
CA GLU A 77 1.15 -13.90 -7.24
C GLU A 77 2.31 -13.10 -6.64
N SER A 78 2.10 -11.81 -6.37
CA SER A 78 3.14 -10.92 -5.84
C SER A 78 3.31 -10.96 -4.31
N ARG A 79 2.68 -11.94 -3.63
CA ARG A 79 2.60 -12.00 -2.15
C ARG A 79 4.00 -12.00 -1.53
N GLY A 80 4.20 -11.12 -0.54
CA GLY A 80 5.49 -10.96 0.12
C GLY A 80 6.41 -9.96 -0.59
N GLY A 81 5.94 -9.34 -1.67
CA GLY A 81 6.64 -8.24 -2.32
C GLY A 81 7.58 -8.64 -3.45
N HIS A 82 7.33 -9.78 -4.09
CA HIS A 82 8.07 -10.29 -5.24
C HIS A 82 7.07 -10.87 -6.25
N ALA A 83 7.21 -10.51 -7.53
CA ALA A 83 6.40 -11.09 -8.61
C ALA A 83 7.20 -12.18 -9.36
N PRO A 84 6.55 -13.27 -9.81
CA PRO A 84 7.22 -14.39 -10.47
C PRO A 84 7.82 -14.03 -11.84
N ASP A 85 7.27 -13.01 -12.50
CA ASP A 85 7.78 -12.46 -13.76
C ASP A 85 9.06 -11.60 -13.59
N GLY A 86 9.52 -11.42 -12.35
CA GLY A 86 10.73 -10.67 -12.01
C GLY A 86 10.58 -9.14 -12.06
N ARG A 87 9.36 -8.61 -12.30
CA ARG A 87 9.16 -7.17 -12.36
C ARG A 87 9.43 -6.51 -11.01
N LYS A 88 10.04 -5.33 -11.06
CA LYS A 88 10.41 -4.55 -9.87
C LYS A 88 9.59 -3.27 -9.82
N VAL A 89 8.96 -3.04 -8.67
CA VAL A 89 8.36 -1.75 -8.34
C VAL A 89 9.37 -0.84 -7.64
N LYS A 90 9.20 0.47 -7.79
CA LYS A 90 10.11 1.46 -7.17
C LYS A 90 9.70 1.87 -5.75
N GLY A 91 8.43 1.67 -5.39
CA GLY A 91 7.83 2.12 -4.15
C GLY A 91 7.40 0.99 -3.24
N THR A 92 7.55 1.19 -1.91
CA THR A 92 6.88 0.37 -0.90
C THR A 92 6.11 1.27 0.05
N LEU A 93 4.81 1.03 0.18
CA LEU A 93 3.91 1.84 1.00
C LEU A 93 3.56 1.11 2.30
N HIS A 94 3.40 1.90 3.35
CA HIS A 94 2.73 1.45 4.56
C HIS A 94 1.21 1.49 4.35
N TRP A 95 0.49 0.65 5.09
CA TRP A 95 -0.95 0.50 4.97
C TRP A 95 -1.51 -0.18 6.21
N VAL A 96 -2.82 -0.05 6.42
CA VAL A 96 -3.58 -0.82 7.41
C VAL A 96 -4.89 -1.31 6.80
N SER A 97 -5.39 -2.44 7.30
CA SER A 97 -6.70 -2.99 6.92
C SER A 97 -7.82 -2.13 7.51
N ALA A 98 -8.72 -1.59 6.70
CA ALA A 98 -9.82 -0.76 7.20
C ALA A 98 -10.76 -1.54 8.14
N GLN A 99 -10.94 -2.84 7.90
CA GLN A 99 -11.78 -3.71 8.73
C GLN A 99 -11.16 -4.06 10.10
N HIS A 100 -9.83 -4.07 10.22
CA HIS A 100 -9.14 -4.56 11.42
C HIS A 100 -8.26 -3.50 12.11
N ALA A 101 -8.16 -2.30 11.53
CA ALA A 101 -7.43 -1.19 12.13
C ALA A 101 -8.11 -0.72 13.42
N LEU A 102 -7.32 -0.09 14.28
CA LEU A 102 -7.79 0.60 15.48
C LEU A 102 -7.59 2.09 15.26
N ASP A 103 -8.57 2.88 15.67
CA ASP A 103 -8.41 4.33 15.73
C ASP A 103 -7.34 4.70 16.74
N ALA A 104 -6.47 5.64 16.37
CA ALA A 104 -5.38 6.09 17.21
C ALA A 104 -5.15 7.60 17.04
N GLU A 105 -4.90 8.27 18.16
CA GLU A 105 -4.41 9.65 18.16
C GLU A 105 -2.88 9.64 18.04
N VAL A 106 -2.34 10.40 17.09
CA VAL A 106 -0.89 10.57 16.92
C VAL A 106 -0.51 11.99 17.30
N ARG A 107 0.43 12.12 18.24
CA ARG A 107 1.02 13.41 18.64
C ARG A 107 2.45 13.44 18.12
N GLN A 108 2.68 14.29 17.10
CA GLN A 108 4.00 14.49 16.50
C GLN A 108 4.85 15.49 17.29
#